data_AF-A0A916KAM9-F1
#
_entry.id   AF-A0A916KAM9-F1
#
_cell.length_a   1.000
_cell.length_b   1.000
_cell.length_c   1.000
_cell.angle_alpha   90.00
_cell.angle_beta   90.00
_cell.angle_gamma   90.00
#
_symmetry.space_group_name_H-M   'P 1'
#
loop_
_entity.id
_entity.type
_entity.pdbx_description
1 polymer ?
#
loop_
_entity_poly.entity_id
_entity_poly.type
_entity_poly.pdbx_seq_one_letter_code
_entity_poly.pdbx_strand_id
1 'polypeptide(L)'
;METSSDIEPLLEKYQLALDAFDAMGGNDFESNIHKQLSLANLMKRRDLKVNDLSGGEFKLIQVIKEMLNRPDLMIMDEPDVFLDFENLNALKKLINSHKGMLLVVTHSRYLLNHCFNKIIHLENMEIQEFDGRYIEYNFSLLQTKMELQELAVAEHEEIERNENIINNLRAIATNNSEASRGRTLKARVKFHERLEARRIKAPFVDIKQPNISFGIDNEIEDTIVVNVNNYSVGFDELLLDNVNFEIKSTDKVAIIGSNGTGKTTLLREIFKNNHDSIEINDDVKVAYLSQLQGEMLKDSNTILEEL
;
A
#
# COMPACT_ATOMS: atom_id res chain seq x y z
N MET A 1 -47.93 52.78 15.84
CA MET A 1 -46.53 53.22 15.63
C MET A 1 -45.61 52.30 16.44
N GLU A 2 -45.51 51.03 16.07
CA GLU A 2 -44.73 50.00 16.80
C GLU A 2 -43.97 49.06 15.84
N THR A 3 -43.67 49.50 14.61
CA THR A 3 -43.02 48.66 13.59
C THR A 3 -41.58 49.11 13.28
N SER A 4 -41.06 50.12 13.97
CA SER A 4 -39.75 50.73 13.66
C SER A 4 -38.64 50.34 14.64
N SER A 5 -38.95 49.82 15.84
CA SER A 5 -37.95 49.58 16.89
C SER A 5 -37.22 48.23 16.79
N ASP A 6 -37.70 47.31 15.94
CA ASP A 6 -37.12 45.96 15.77
C ASP A 6 -36.30 45.80 14.47
N ILE A 7 -36.25 46.83 13.62
CA ILE A 7 -35.58 46.75 12.31
C ILE A 7 -34.06 46.90 12.45
N GLU A 8 -33.59 47.84 13.28
CA GLU A 8 -32.15 48.06 13.53
C GLU A 8 -31.42 46.80 14.03
N PRO A 9 -31.86 46.11 15.10
CA PRO A 9 -31.19 44.90 15.56
C PRO A 9 -31.30 43.74 14.56
N LEU A 10 -32.33 43.72 13.72
CA LEU A 10 -32.47 42.71 12.65
C LEU A 10 -31.47 42.97 11.50
N LEU A 11 -31.29 44.23 11.12
CA LEU A 11 -30.30 44.65 10.11
C LEU A 11 -28.87 44.40 10.58
N GLU A 12 -28.57 44.65 11.86
CA GLU A 12 -27.27 44.34 12.44
C GLU A 12 -26.97 42.83 12.41
N LYS A 13 -27.94 41.99 12.79
CA LYS A 13 -27.82 40.53 12.67
C LYS A 13 -27.66 40.07 11.22
N TYR A 14 -28.41 40.68 10.29
CA TYR A 14 -28.28 40.38 8.87
C TYR A 14 -26.89 40.75 8.35
N GLN A 15 -26.37 41.93 8.71
CA GLN A 15 -25.04 42.36 8.31
C GLN A 15 -23.96 41.44 8.85
N LEU A 16 -24.03 41.06 10.14
CA LEU A 16 -23.09 40.09 10.73
C LEU A 16 -23.14 38.72 10.03
N ALA A 17 -24.34 38.26 9.66
CA ALA A 17 -24.50 37.01 8.92
C ALA A 17 -23.96 37.10 7.50
N LEU A 18 -24.16 38.25 6.82
CA LEU A 18 -23.65 38.52 5.49
C LEU A 18 -22.12 38.61 5.49
N ASP A 19 -21.54 39.34 6.45
CA ASP A 19 -20.09 39.46 6.61
C ASP A 19 -19.47 38.08 6.91
N ALA A 20 -20.11 37.25 7.74
CA ALA A 20 -19.68 35.87 7.99
C ALA A 20 -19.79 34.98 6.73
N PHE A 21 -20.87 35.13 5.97
CA PHE A 21 -21.08 34.41 4.71
C PHE A 21 -20.02 34.78 3.66
N ASP A 22 -19.75 36.07 3.51
CA ASP A 22 -18.72 36.58 2.59
C ASP A 22 -17.31 36.18 3.05
N ALA A 23 -17.02 36.21 4.36
CA ALA A 23 -15.76 35.74 4.93
C ALA A 23 -15.51 34.24 4.67
N MET A 24 -16.57 33.42 4.66
CA MET A 24 -16.49 32.01 4.27
C MET A 24 -16.42 31.80 2.74
N GLY A 25 -16.49 32.88 1.94
CA GLY A 25 -16.54 32.81 0.49
C GLY A 25 -17.82 32.18 -0.02
N GLY A 26 -18.96 32.46 0.64
CA GLY A 26 -20.26 31.88 0.31
C GLY A 26 -20.69 32.11 -1.14
N ASN A 27 -20.33 33.27 -1.72
CA ASN A 27 -20.58 33.57 -3.13
C ASN A 27 -19.80 32.66 -4.10
N ASP A 28 -18.65 32.12 -3.68
CA ASP A 28 -17.79 31.25 -4.49
C ASP A 28 -18.07 29.76 -4.25
N PHE A 29 -19.00 29.42 -3.36
CA PHE A 29 -19.21 28.05 -2.91
C PHE A 29 -19.57 27.09 -4.06
N GLU A 30 -20.47 27.50 -4.94
CA GLU A 30 -20.87 26.68 -6.10
C GLU A 30 -19.71 26.47 -7.08
N SER A 31 -18.93 27.53 -7.33
CA SER A 31 -17.71 27.45 -8.15
C SER A 31 -16.67 26.49 -7.56
N ASN A 32 -16.49 26.54 -6.23
CA ASN A 32 -15.59 25.64 -5.52
C ASN A 32 -16.05 24.17 -5.59
N ILE A 33 -17.35 23.90 -5.41
CA ILE A 33 -17.91 22.55 -5.60
C ILE A 33 -17.64 22.06 -7.02
N HIS A 34 -17.95 22.86 -8.04
CA HIS A 34 -17.72 22.49 -9.43
C HIS A 34 -16.25 22.18 -9.72
N LYS A 35 -15.33 22.97 -9.19
CA LYS A 35 -13.90 22.74 -9.33
C LYS A 35 -13.50 21.39 -8.72
N GLN A 36 -13.93 21.09 -7.50
CA GLN A 36 -13.59 19.84 -6.82
C GLN A 36 -14.21 18.61 -7.51
N LEU A 37 -15.48 18.68 -7.89
CA LEU A 37 -16.14 17.63 -8.66
C LEU A 37 -15.46 17.40 -10.02
N SER A 38 -14.99 18.46 -10.68
CA SER A 38 -14.25 18.36 -11.93
C SER A 38 -12.90 17.67 -11.76
N LEU A 39 -12.15 17.99 -10.70
CA LEU A 39 -10.89 17.30 -10.36
C LEU A 39 -11.10 15.80 -10.13
N ALA A 40 -12.24 15.43 -9.54
CA ALA A 40 -12.60 14.05 -9.27
C ALA A 40 -13.30 13.32 -10.42
N ASN A 41 -13.49 13.95 -11.59
CA ASN A 41 -14.28 13.41 -12.71
C ASN A 41 -15.76 13.11 -12.36
N LEU A 42 -16.33 13.75 -11.33
CA LEU A 42 -17.69 13.51 -10.84
C LEU A 42 -18.73 14.52 -11.33
N MET A 43 -18.38 15.40 -12.27
CA MET A 43 -19.30 16.45 -12.77
C MET A 43 -20.61 15.89 -13.34
N LYS A 44 -20.56 14.75 -14.05
CA LYS A 44 -21.75 14.11 -14.61
C LYS A 44 -22.68 13.50 -13.54
N ARG A 45 -22.17 13.33 -12.32
CA ARG A 45 -22.85 12.70 -11.18
C ARG A 45 -23.34 13.71 -10.14
N ARG A 46 -23.23 15.02 -10.43
CA ARG A 46 -23.57 16.12 -9.51
C ARG A 46 -24.97 16.00 -8.92
N ASP A 47 -25.94 15.65 -9.76
CA ASP A 47 -27.37 15.66 -9.41
C ASP A 47 -27.89 14.27 -8.97
N LEU A 48 -27.01 13.27 -8.89
CA LEU A 48 -27.37 11.93 -8.41
C LEU A 48 -27.52 11.92 -6.89
N LYS A 49 -28.33 10.98 -6.38
CA LYS A 49 -28.41 10.75 -4.94
C LYS A 49 -27.14 10.02 -4.50
N VAL A 50 -26.74 10.28 -3.26
CA VAL A 50 -25.56 9.65 -2.65
C VAL A 50 -25.66 8.11 -2.65
N ASN A 51 -26.87 7.57 -2.51
CA ASN A 51 -27.12 6.13 -2.54
C ASN A 51 -26.84 5.47 -3.90
N ASP A 52 -26.78 6.26 -4.98
CA ASP A 52 -26.56 5.76 -6.34
C ASP A 52 -25.07 5.79 -6.72
N LEU A 53 -24.20 6.30 -5.83
CA LEU A 53 -22.76 6.37 -6.07
C LEU A 53 -22.06 5.04 -5.79
N SER A 54 -21.03 4.73 -6.57
CA SER A 54 -20.16 3.60 -6.24
C SER A 54 -19.39 3.85 -4.94
N GLY A 55 -18.96 2.80 -4.24
CA GLY A 55 -18.20 2.96 -2.98
C GLY A 55 -16.94 3.81 -3.13
N GLY A 56 -16.28 3.76 -4.29
CA GLY A 56 -15.11 4.60 -4.58
C GLY A 56 -15.47 6.08 -4.79
N GLU A 57 -16.54 6.35 -5.54
CA GLU A 57 -17.06 7.72 -5.73
C GLU A 57 -17.56 8.32 -4.42
N PHE A 58 -18.27 7.53 -3.62
CA PHE A 58 -18.72 7.95 -2.30
C PHE A 58 -17.54 8.36 -1.40
N LYS A 59 -16.43 7.61 -1.45
CA LYS A 59 -15.20 7.97 -0.73
C LYS A 59 -14.60 9.29 -1.24
N LEU A 60 -14.55 9.51 -2.55
CA LEU A 60 -14.09 10.79 -3.13
C LEU A 60 -14.97 11.96 -2.71
N ILE A 61 -16.29 11.79 -2.70
CA ILE A 61 -17.23 12.83 -2.24
C ILE A 61 -17.01 13.17 -0.78
N GLN A 62 -16.72 12.19 0.08
CA GLN A 62 -16.36 12.45 1.48
C GLN A 62 -15.08 13.30 1.59
N VAL A 63 -14.04 12.97 0.81
CA VAL A 63 -12.80 13.77 0.78
C VAL A 63 -13.10 15.20 0.31
N ILE A 64 -13.87 15.36 -0.77
CA ILE A 64 -14.27 16.67 -1.30
C ILE A 64 -15.03 17.48 -0.24
N LYS A 65 -16.00 16.86 0.44
CA LYS A 65 -16.79 17.50 1.48
C LYS A 65 -15.90 18.06 2.58
N GLU A 66 -14.94 17.28 3.07
CA GLU A 66 -14.03 17.74 4.11
C GLU A 66 -13.06 18.80 3.58
N MET A 67 -12.61 18.71 2.33
CA MET A 67 -11.77 19.75 1.71
C MET A 67 -12.51 21.09 1.50
N LEU A 68 -13.83 21.07 1.28
CA LEU A 68 -14.64 22.28 1.14
C LEU A 68 -14.72 23.08 2.43
N ASN A 69 -14.55 22.43 3.59
CA ASN A 69 -14.43 23.12 4.88
C ASN A 69 -13.10 23.87 5.05
N ARG A 70 -12.18 23.76 4.07
CA ARG A 70 -10.85 24.39 4.07
C ARG A 70 -10.08 24.21 5.39
N PRO A 71 -9.95 22.97 5.91
CA PRO A 71 -9.22 22.74 7.15
C PRO A 71 -7.73 23.09 6.99
N ASP A 72 -7.11 23.62 8.04
CA ASP A 72 -5.66 23.85 8.09
C ASP A 72 -4.87 22.53 8.16
N LEU A 73 -5.46 21.50 8.78
CA LEU A 73 -4.96 20.14 8.88
C LEU A 73 -6.07 19.14 8.54
N MET A 74 -5.80 18.27 7.56
CA MET A 74 -6.65 17.14 7.23
C MET A 74 -5.90 15.82 7.49
N ILE A 75 -6.57 14.91 8.20
CA ILE A 75 -6.04 13.58 8.51
C ILE A 75 -6.85 12.54 7.73
N MET A 76 -6.19 11.62 7.05
CA MET A 76 -6.84 10.54 6.30
C MET A 76 -6.20 9.20 6.62
N ASP A 77 -7.02 8.22 6.94
CA ASP A 77 -6.60 6.83 7.17
C ASP A 77 -6.99 5.97 5.97
N GLU A 78 -5.99 5.47 5.26
CA GLU A 78 -6.09 4.63 4.05
C GLU A 78 -7.17 5.07 3.03
N PRO A 79 -7.10 6.32 2.52
CA PRO A 79 -8.11 6.87 1.62
C PRO A 79 -8.16 6.19 0.25
N ASP A 80 -7.14 5.41 -0.12
CA ASP A 80 -7.01 4.72 -1.41
C ASP A 80 -7.67 3.33 -1.46
N VAL A 81 -8.07 2.78 -0.32
CA VAL A 81 -8.57 1.39 -0.26
C VAL A 81 -9.85 1.26 -1.08
N PHE A 82 -9.94 0.18 -1.87
CA PHE A 82 -11.05 -0.12 -2.79
C PHE A 82 -11.28 0.91 -3.91
N LEU A 83 -10.38 1.87 -4.13
CA LEU A 83 -10.45 2.74 -5.31
C LEU A 83 -9.90 2.01 -6.54
N ASP A 84 -10.64 2.10 -7.64
CA ASP A 84 -10.08 1.78 -8.94
C ASP A 84 -9.05 2.84 -9.38
N PHE A 85 -8.35 2.58 -10.47
CA PHE A 85 -7.27 3.46 -10.94
C PHE A 85 -7.77 4.87 -11.31
N GLU A 86 -8.99 5.00 -11.84
CA GLU A 86 -9.56 6.29 -12.18
C GLU A 86 -9.82 7.12 -10.92
N ASN A 87 -10.50 6.54 -9.93
CA ASN A 87 -10.79 7.19 -8.66
C ASN A 87 -9.51 7.46 -7.85
N LEU A 88 -8.51 6.58 -7.92
CA LEU A 88 -7.20 6.81 -7.30
C LEU A 88 -6.48 8.03 -7.89
N ASN A 89 -6.55 8.21 -9.22
CA ASN A 89 -5.98 9.38 -9.88
C ASN A 89 -6.77 10.66 -9.57
N ALA A 90 -8.09 10.57 -9.43
CA ALA A 90 -8.93 11.65 -8.90
C ALA A 90 -8.50 12.05 -7.48
N LEU A 91 -8.33 11.09 -6.57
CA LEU A 91 -7.86 11.32 -5.20
C LEU A 91 -6.50 12.02 -5.18
N LYS A 92 -5.54 11.55 -6.01
CA LYS A 92 -4.24 12.22 -6.19
C LYS A 92 -4.40 13.70 -6.57
N LYS A 93 -5.27 14.01 -7.55
CA LYS A 93 -5.50 15.39 -7.99
C LYS A 93 -6.10 16.24 -6.86
N LEU A 94 -7.05 15.70 -6.10
CA LEU A 94 -7.64 16.37 -4.95
C LEU A 94 -6.59 16.69 -3.90
N ILE A 95 -5.80 15.69 -3.47
CA ILE A 95 -4.70 15.82 -2.51
C ILE A 95 -3.71 16.91 -2.96
N ASN A 96 -3.25 16.86 -4.20
CA ASN A 96 -2.28 17.82 -4.72
C ASN A 96 -2.84 19.23 -4.92
N SER A 97 -4.17 19.39 -4.97
CA SER A 97 -4.83 20.69 -5.09
C SER A 97 -5.06 21.37 -3.74
N HIS A 98 -5.03 20.61 -2.64
CA HIS A 98 -5.24 21.12 -1.30
C HIS A 98 -4.01 21.90 -0.83
N LYS A 99 -4.24 23.07 -0.24
CA LYS A 99 -3.17 23.99 0.19
C LYS A 99 -2.80 23.86 1.66
N GLY A 100 -3.65 23.23 2.48
CA GLY A 100 -3.39 22.99 3.90
C GLY A 100 -2.46 21.80 4.15
N MET A 101 -2.23 21.51 5.42
CA MET A 101 -1.42 20.38 5.85
C MET A 101 -2.21 19.08 5.73
N LEU A 102 -1.57 18.05 5.20
CA LEU A 102 -2.14 16.72 5.07
C LEU A 102 -1.30 15.71 5.86
N LEU A 103 -1.96 14.93 6.72
CA LEU A 103 -1.38 13.75 7.35
C LEU A 103 -2.16 12.53 6.86
N VAL A 104 -1.49 11.66 6.10
CA VAL A 104 -2.15 10.54 5.43
C VAL A 104 -1.43 9.24 5.74
N VAL A 105 -2.18 8.25 6.21
CA VAL A 105 -1.72 6.86 6.32
C VAL A 105 -2.13 6.16 5.02
N THR A 106 -1.16 5.57 4.32
CA THR A 106 -1.42 4.81 3.09
C THR A 106 -0.28 3.85 2.79
N HIS A 107 -0.63 2.68 2.25
CA HIS A 107 0.32 1.73 1.68
C HIS A 107 0.46 1.87 0.16
N SER A 108 -0.29 2.79 -0.48
CA SER A 108 -0.22 3.01 -1.91
C SER A 108 1.08 3.71 -2.32
N ARG A 109 2.00 2.93 -2.87
CA ARG A 109 3.23 3.44 -3.52
C ARG A 109 2.92 4.49 -4.58
N TYR A 110 1.76 4.42 -5.23
CA TYR A 110 1.35 5.42 -6.22
C TYR A 110 1.13 6.79 -5.57
N LEU A 111 0.34 6.87 -4.49
CA LEU A 111 0.12 8.15 -3.79
C LEU A 111 1.39 8.64 -3.10
N LEU A 112 2.11 7.73 -2.42
CA LEU A 112 3.38 8.02 -1.74
C LEU A 112 4.40 8.70 -2.67
N ASN A 113 4.47 8.29 -3.94
CA ASN A 113 5.39 8.86 -4.93
C ASN A 113 4.93 10.17 -5.56
N HIS A 114 3.65 10.52 -5.48
CA HIS A 114 3.06 11.60 -6.27
C HIS A 114 2.45 12.75 -5.46
N CYS A 115 2.19 12.54 -4.17
CA CYS A 115 1.44 13.48 -3.34
C CYS A 115 2.24 14.10 -2.20
N PHE A 116 3.18 13.35 -1.63
CA PHE A 116 3.81 13.73 -0.37
C PHE A 116 5.26 14.15 -0.56
N ASN A 117 5.69 15.08 0.30
CA ASN A 117 7.03 15.67 0.33
C ASN A 117 7.75 15.42 1.66
N LYS A 118 7.12 14.69 2.58
CA LYS A 118 7.70 14.23 3.84
C LYS A 118 7.13 12.85 4.17
N ILE A 119 7.98 11.94 4.62
CA ILE A 119 7.62 10.57 5.00
C ILE A 119 7.86 10.39 6.49
N ILE A 120 6.88 9.82 7.18
CA ILE A 120 6.98 9.37 8.57
C ILE A 120 6.89 7.85 8.54
N HIS A 121 8.01 7.17 8.80
CA HIS A 121 8.09 5.72 8.81
C HIS A 121 8.01 5.21 10.25
N LEU A 122 7.00 4.39 10.53
CA LEU A 122 6.83 3.71 11.81
C LEU A 122 7.32 2.27 11.68
N GLU A 123 8.38 1.91 12.39
CA GLU A 123 8.95 0.56 12.39
C GLU A 123 9.51 0.24 13.78
N ASN A 124 9.31 -0.99 14.27
CA ASN A 124 9.83 -1.44 15.57
C ASN A 124 9.49 -0.53 16.77
N MET A 125 8.27 0.04 16.78
CA MET A 125 7.82 1.03 17.79
C MET A 125 8.60 2.35 17.77
N GLU A 126 9.43 2.59 16.75
CA GLU A 126 10.15 3.84 16.53
C GLU A 126 9.59 4.58 15.32
N ILE A 127 9.75 5.90 15.32
CA ILE A 127 9.35 6.77 14.22
C ILE A 127 10.59 7.42 13.62
N GLN A 128 10.71 7.32 12.30
CA GLN A 128 11.75 7.98 11.51
C GLN A 128 11.10 8.98 10.55
N GLU A 129 11.61 10.20 10.54
CA GLU A 129 11.17 11.25 9.62
C GLU A 129 12.16 11.40 8.46
N PHE A 130 11.63 11.59 7.26
CA PHE A 130 12.43 11.86 6.07
C PHE A 130 11.78 12.98 5.26
N ASP A 131 12.53 14.06 5.05
CA ASP A 131 12.12 15.15 4.17
C ASP A 131 12.47 14.79 2.72
N GLY A 132 11.45 14.67 1.87
CA GLY A 132 11.59 14.25 0.48
C GLY A 132 10.47 13.32 0.02
N ARG A 133 10.59 12.83 -1.21
CA ARG A 133 9.61 11.91 -1.80
C ARG A 133 9.84 10.49 -1.33
N TYR A 134 8.80 9.66 -1.39
CA TYR A 134 8.90 8.24 -1.04
C TYR A 134 9.97 7.49 -1.84
N ILE A 135 10.17 7.84 -3.11
CA ILE A 135 11.21 7.21 -3.93
C ILE A 135 12.62 7.48 -3.40
N GLU A 136 12.90 8.72 -2.98
CA GLU A 136 14.19 9.15 -2.41
C GLU A 136 14.41 8.47 -1.05
N TYR A 137 13.36 8.44 -0.22
CA TYR A 137 13.35 7.71 1.03
C TYR A 137 13.70 6.22 0.85
N ASN A 138 13.03 5.55 -0.10
CA ASN A 138 13.26 4.15 -0.38
C ASN A 138 14.70 3.89 -0.88
N PHE A 139 15.24 4.76 -1.73
CA PHE A 139 16.64 4.67 -2.15
C PHE A 139 17.62 4.85 -0.98
N SER A 140 17.41 5.88 -0.14
CA SER A 140 18.24 6.11 1.04
C SER A 140 18.21 4.91 1.99
N LEU A 141 17.02 4.35 2.24
CA LEU A 141 16.84 3.17 3.08
C LEU A 141 17.58 1.95 2.50
N LEU A 142 17.50 1.72 1.18
CA LEU A 142 18.22 0.64 0.51
C LEU A 142 19.74 0.83 0.58
N GLN A 143 20.24 2.05 0.39
CA GLN A 143 21.67 2.33 0.46
C GLN A 143 22.22 2.07 1.87
N THR A 144 21.57 2.59 2.91
CA THR A 144 21.96 2.33 4.30
C THR A 144 21.93 0.83 4.62
N LYS A 145 20.99 0.07 4.05
CA LYS A 145 20.95 -1.39 4.19
C LYS A 145 22.15 -2.08 3.54
N MET A 146 22.51 -1.70 2.32
CA MET A 146 23.68 -2.25 1.63
C MET A 146 24.97 -1.97 2.41
N GLU A 147 25.15 -0.74 2.88
CA GLU A 147 26.31 -0.35 3.69
C GLU A 147 26.39 -1.15 5.00
N LEU A 148 25.29 -1.30 5.73
CA LEU A 148 25.25 -2.10 6.95
C LEU A 148 25.50 -3.59 6.68
N GLN A 149 25.02 -4.12 5.56
CA GLN A 149 25.25 -5.50 5.16
C GLN A 149 26.73 -5.74 4.79
N GLU A 150 27.35 -4.84 4.04
CA GLU A 150 28.79 -4.92 3.72
C GLU A 150 29.67 -4.87 4.97
N LEU A 151 29.37 -3.96 5.91
CA LEU A 151 30.05 -3.88 7.20
C LEU A 151 29.88 -5.19 8.00
N ALA A 152 28.67 -5.73 8.05
CA ALA A 152 28.40 -6.99 8.76
C ALA A 152 29.12 -8.19 8.15
N VAL A 153 29.21 -8.27 6.82
CA VAL A 153 29.97 -9.31 6.11
C VAL A 153 31.47 -9.18 6.41
N ALA A 154 32.02 -7.96 6.31
CA ALA A 154 33.43 -7.70 6.61
C ALA A 154 33.82 -8.04 8.06
N GLU A 155 32.97 -7.67 9.03
CA GLU A 155 33.14 -8.05 10.43
C GLU A 155 33.07 -9.58 10.62
N HIS A 156 32.15 -10.26 9.94
CA HIS A 156 32.01 -11.71 10.02
C HIS A 156 33.27 -12.43 9.52
N GLU A 157 33.80 -12.03 8.37
CA GLU A 157 35.05 -12.58 7.85
C GLU A 157 36.25 -12.31 8.77
N GLU A 158 36.30 -11.13 9.41
CA GLU A 158 37.37 -10.80 10.36
C GLU A 158 37.29 -11.67 11.62
N ILE A 159 36.08 -11.90 12.13
CA ILE A 159 35.82 -12.77 13.28
C ILE A 159 36.27 -14.20 12.95
N GLU A 160 35.86 -14.75 11.81
CA GLU A 160 36.22 -16.10 11.36
C GLU A 160 37.75 -16.25 11.18
N ARG A 161 38.41 -15.26 10.56
CA ARG A 161 39.88 -15.24 10.45
C ARG A 161 40.54 -15.25 11.84
N ASN A 162 40.02 -14.51 12.79
CA ASN A 162 40.54 -14.48 14.15
C ASN A 162 40.32 -15.79 14.90
N GLU A 163 39.17 -16.45 14.74
CA GLU A 163 38.91 -17.78 15.31
C GLU A 163 39.92 -18.80 14.80
N ASN A 164 40.17 -18.84 13.49
CA ASN A 164 41.15 -19.73 12.88
C ASN A 164 42.57 -19.52 13.45
N ILE A 165 42.97 -18.25 13.64
CA ILE A 165 44.25 -17.91 14.28
C ILE A 165 44.29 -18.38 15.74
N ILE A 166 43.20 -18.19 16.50
CA ILE A 166 43.09 -18.65 17.89
C ILE A 166 43.19 -20.18 17.97
N ASN A 167 42.52 -20.91 17.08
CA ASN A 167 42.55 -22.36 17.03
C ASN A 167 43.96 -22.88 16.76
N ASN A 168 44.68 -22.27 15.81
CA ASN A 168 46.08 -22.59 15.55
C ASN A 168 46.98 -22.28 16.76
N LEU A 169 46.81 -21.12 17.41
CA LEU A 169 47.58 -20.74 18.60
C LEU A 169 47.29 -21.67 19.79
N ARG A 170 46.05 -22.13 19.96
CA ARG A 170 45.68 -23.14 20.97
C ARG A 170 46.42 -24.45 20.72
N ALA A 171 46.39 -24.97 19.50
CA ALA A 171 47.08 -26.21 19.14
C ALA A 171 48.60 -26.14 19.40
N ILE A 172 49.24 -25.01 19.07
CA ILE A 172 50.67 -24.79 19.31
C ILE A 172 50.98 -24.68 20.82
N ALA A 173 50.12 -24.02 21.59
CA ALA A 173 50.31 -23.86 23.04
C ALA A 173 50.09 -25.16 23.84
N THR A 174 49.25 -26.07 23.35
CA THR A 174 49.03 -27.40 23.96
C THR A 174 50.27 -28.30 23.85
N ASN A 175 51.03 -28.19 22.75
CA ASN A 175 52.20 -29.02 22.48
C ASN A 175 53.52 -28.45 23.03
N ASN A 176 53.54 -27.21 23.54
CA ASN A 176 54.78 -26.53 23.97
C ASN A 176 54.51 -25.60 25.17
N SER A 177 55.10 -25.88 26.32
CA SER A 177 54.83 -25.22 27.61
C SER A 177 55.61 -23.92 27.84
N GLU A 178 55.62 -23.01 26.86
CA GLU A 178 56.25 -21.70 27.02
C GLU A 178 55.26 -20.63 27.49
N ALA A 179 55.58 -19.96 28.60
CA ALA A 179 54.75 -18.89 29.17
C ALA A 179 54.53 -17.70 28.20
N SER A 180 55.44 -17.48 27.23
CA SER A 180 55.29 -16.46 26.19
C SER A 180 54.08 -16.73 25.28
N ARG A 181 53.88 -17.98 24.88
CA ARG A 181 52.80 -18.39 23.96
C ARG A 181 51.42 -18.30 24.62
N GLY A 182 51.32 -18.61 25.91
CA GLY A 182 50.09 -18.43 26.69
C GLY A 182 49.66 -16.96 26.80
N ARG A 183 50.62 -16.03 26.92
CA ARG A 183 50.33 -14.58 26.92
C ARG A 183 49.81 -14.11 25.56
N THR A 184 50.43 -14.56 24.46
CA THR A 184 49.98 -14.25 23.09
C THR A 184 48.58 -14.79 22.81
N LEU A 185 48.29 -16.03 23.20
CA LEU A 185 46.95 -16.62 23.06
C LEU A 185 45.91 -15.81 23.85
N LYS A 186 46.18 -15.49 25.12
CA LYS A 186 45.26 -14.71 25.97
C LYS A 186 44.99 -13.31 25.42
N ALA A 187 46.00 -12.65 24.85
CA ALA A 187 45.84 -11.35 24.20
C ALA A 187 44.96 -11.47 22.94
N ARG A 188 45.13 -12.53 22.14
CA ARG A 188 44.34 -12.75 20.92
C ARG A 188 42.89 -13.13 21.22
N VAL A 189 42.65 -13.96 22.24
CA VAL A 189 41.28 -14.27 22.73
C VAL A 189 40.57 -13.01 23.20
N LYS A 190 41.23 -12.17 24.01
CA LYS A 190 40.66 -10.90 24.47
C LYS A 190 40.36 -9.91 23.33
N PHE A 191 41.17 -9.93 22.27
CA PHE A 191 40.92 -9.14 21.07
C PHE A 191 39.68 -9.65 20.31
N HIS A 192 39.56 -10.97 20.16
CA HIS A 192 38.41 -11.61 19.53
C HIS A 192 37.11 -11.37 20.31
N GLU A 193 37.11 -11.49 21.65
CA GLU A 193 35.96 -11.14 22.49
C GLU A 193 35.50 -9.68 22.29
N ARG A 194 36.43 -8.76 22.04
CA ARG A 194 36.11 -7.35 21.75
C ARG A 194 35.53 -7.16 20.34
N LEU A 195 36.00 -7.93 19.36
CA LEU A 195 35.43 -7.94 18.02
C LEU A 195 34.00 -8.46 18.06
N GLU A 196 33.76 -9.58 18.75
CA GLU A 196 32.41 -10.12 18.93
C GLU A 196 31.48 -9.17 19.69
N ALA A 197 31.98 -8.46 20.71
CA ALA A 197 31.19 -7.49 21.46
C ALA A 197 30.83 -6.23 20.65
N ARG A 198 31.63 -5.88 19.64
CA ARG A 198 31.38 -4.76 18.72
C ARG A 198 30.61 -5.16 17.48
N ARG A 199 30.49 -6.47 17.24
CA ARG A 199 29.75 -7.04 16.11
C ARG A 199 28.42 -6.34 16.02
N ILE A 200 28.16 -5.77 14.86
CA ILE A 200 26.85 -5.21 14.56
C ILE A 200 25.87 -6.38 14.70
N LYS A 201 25.00 -6.32 15.72
CA LYS A 201 23.82 -7.18 15.78
C LYS A 201 23.07 -6.89 14.49
N ALA A 202 22.82 -7.92 13.68
CA ALA A 202 22.28 -7.83 12.33
C ALA A 202 21.30 -6.65 12.19
N PRO A 203 21.40 -5.86 11.10
CA PRO A 203 20.76 -4.55 11.00
C PRO A 203 19.29 -4.61 11.46
N PHE A 204 18.89 -3.69 12.33
CA PHE A 204 17.57 -3.58 12.98
C PHE A 204 16.37 -3.46 12.03
N VAL A 205 16.59 -3.60 10.72
CA VAL A 205 15.55 -3.55 9.69
C VAL A 205 15.51 -4.93 9.03
N ASP A 206 15.08 -5.93 9.81
CA ASP A 206 14.76 -7.26 9.28
C ASP A 206 13.42 -7.13 8.55
N ILE A 207 13.44 -6.76 7.26
CA ILE A 207 12.26 -6.96 6.42
C ILE A 207 12.14 -8.47 6.23
N LYS A 208 11.46 -9.13 7.17
CA LYS A 208 10.99 -10.50 7.00
C LYS A 208 9.97 -10.50 5.87
N GLN A 209 10.47 -10.58 4.64
CA GLN A 209 9.62 -10.89 3.51
C GLN A 209 9.25 -12.36 3.65
N PRO A 210 7.94 -12.71 3.63
CA PRO A 210 7.56 -14.10 3.58
C PRO A 210 8.17 -14.70 2.32
N ASN A 211 8.93 -15.79 2.47
CA ASN A 211 9.40 -16.54 1.31
C ASN A 211 8.21 -17.34 0.76
N ILE A 212 7.52 -16.76 -0.21
CA ILE A 212 6.39 -17.39 -0.88
C ILE A 212 6.91 -17.96 -2.19
N SER A 213 7.13 -19.27 -2.22
CA SER A 213 7.43 -20.00 -3.44
C SER A 213 6.23 -20.86 -3.83
N PHE A 214 5.60 -20.55 -4.95
CA PHE A 214 4.67 -21.45 -5.60
C PHE A 214 5.49 -22.46 -6.40
N GLY A 215 5.58 -23.69 -5.88
CA GLY A 215 6.25 -24.78 -6.57
C GLY A 215 5.47 -25.15 -7.84
N ILE A 216 6.19 -25.30 -8.95
CA ILE A 216 5.66 -25.89 -10.17
C ILE A 216 6.29 -27.28 -10.25
N ASP A 217 5.48 -28.33 -10.13
CA ASP A 217 5.99 -29.71 -10.08
C ASP A 217 6.43 -30.23 -11.47
N ASN A 218 6.03 -29.58 -12.56
CA ASN A 218 6.20 -30.04 -13.94
C ASN A 218 6.72 -28.94 -14.89
N GLU A 219 7.35 -29.33 -16.01
CA GLU A 219 7.64 -28.39 -17.09
C GLU A 219 6.32 -27.85 -17.69
N ILE A 220 6.23 -26.53 -17.86
CA ILE A 220 5.06 -25.88 -18.44
C ILE A 220 5.17 -25.96 -19.96
N GLU A 221 4.31 -26.74 -20.59
CA GLU A 221 4.14 -26.73 -22.06
C GLU A 221 3.28 -25.53 -22.47
N ASP A 222 3.64 -24.85 -23.58
CA ASP A 222 2.86 -23.73 -24.14
C ASP A 222 1.54 -24.25 -24.74
N THR A 223 0.49 -24.20 -23.93
CA THR A 223 -0.85 -24.71 -24.25
C THR A 223 -1.91 -23.72 -23.79
N ILE A 224 -3.07 -23.74 -24.43
CA ILE A 224 -4.23 -22.95 -23.99
C ILE A 224 -4.79 -23.61 -22.73
N VAL A 225 -4.89 -22.82 -21.66
CA VAL A 225 -5.36 -23.29 -20.35
C VAL A 225 -6.77 -22.83 -20.04
N VAL A 226 -7.16 -21.64 -20.52
CA VAL A 226 -8.52 -21.11 -20.38
C VAL A 226 -8.95 -20.56 -21.73
N ASN A 227 -10.15 -20.94 -22.16
CA ASN A 227 -10.77 -20.48 -23.39
C ASN A 227 -12.17 -19.97 -23.05
N VAL A 228 -12.45 -18.71 -23.37
CA VAL A 228 -13.75 -18.07 -23.13
C VAL A 228 -14.34 -17.67 -24.47
N ASN A 229 -15.52 -18.18 -24.81
CA ASN A 229 -16.20 -17.94 -26.07
C ASN A 229 -17.66 -17.50 -25.87
N ASN A 230 -18.01 -16.35 -26.45
CA ASN A 230 -19.35 -15.76 -26.40
C ASN A 230 -19.93 -15.66 -24.97
N TYR A 231 -19.09 -15.29 -24.01
CA TYR A 231 -19.53 -15.12 -22.63
C TYR A 231 -20.24 -13.76 -22.47
N SER A 232 -21.47 -13.80 -21.98
CA SER A 232 -22.25 -12.62 -21.62
C SER A 232 -22.83 -12.81 -20.22
N VAL A 233 -22.76 -11.77 -19.39
CA VAL A 233 -23.38 -11.77 -18.06
C VAL A 233 -23.98 -10.41 -17.74
N GLY A 234 -25.16 -10.42 -17.13
CA GLY A 234 -25.85 -9.24 -16.64
C GLY A 234 -26.67 -9.58 -15.41
N PHE A 235 -26.89 -8.56 -14.57
CA PHE A 235 -27.84 -8.65 -13.45
C PHE A 235 -28.99 -7.69 -13.79
N ASP A 236 -29.01 -6.52 -13.16
CA ASP A 236 -29.94 -5.44 -13.53
C ASP A 236 -29.51 -4.73 -14.82
N GLU A 237 -28.20 -4.66 -15.06
CA GLU A 237 -27.59 -4.16 -16.28
C GLU A 237 -26.66 -5.22 -16.88
N LEU A 238 -26.48 -5.15 -18.20
CA LEU A 238 -25.53 -5.99 -18.91
C LEU A 238 -24.11 -5.57 -18.53
N LEU A 239 -23.36 -6.47 -17.88
CA LEU A 239 -21.99 -6.19 -17.41
C LEU A 239 -20.96 -6.54 -18.47
N LEU A 240 -21.13 -7.69 -19.12
CA LEU A 240 -20.26 -8.20 -20.16
C LEU A 240 -21.11 -8.76 -21.29
N ASP A 241 -20.69 -8.50 -22.52
CA ASP A 241 -21.37 -8.97 -23.72
C ASP A 241 -20.37 -9.50 -24.76
N ASN A 242 -20.64 -10.71 -25.27
CA ASN A 242 -19.88 -11.35 -26.34
C ASN A 242 -18.36 -11.36 -26.10
N VAL A 243 -17.97 -11.69 -24.87
CA VAL A 243 -16.55 -11.76 -24.47
C VAL A 243 -15.92 -13.01 -25.04
N ASN A 244 -14.81 -12.83 -25.76
CA ASN A 244 -14.03 -13.89 -26.39
C ASN A 244 -12.53 -13.68 -26.11
N PHE A 245 -11.87 -14.62 -25.43
CA PHE A 245 -10.42 -14.59 -25.22
C PHE A 245 -9.85 -15.96 -24.84
N GLU A 246 -8.55 -16.13 -25.03
CA GLU A 246 -7.78 -17.31 -24.64
C GLU A 246 -6.64 -16.89 -23.71
N ILE A 247 -6.30 -17.75 -22.75
CA ILE A 247 -5.14 -17.61 -21.86
C ILE A 247 -4.27 -18.85 -22.04
N LYS A 248 -2.98 -18.64 -22.27
CA LYS A 248 -1.98 -19.71 -22.36
C LYS A 248 -1.27 -19.95 -21.03
N SER A 249 -0.71 -21.13 -20.87
CA SER A 249 0.01 -21.57 -19.66
C SER A 249 1.18 -20.67 -19.26
N THR A 250 1.79 -19.97 -20.22
CA THR A 250 2.92 -19.04 -19.99
C THR A 250 2.49 -17.59 -19.79
N ASP A 251 1.20 -17.27 -19.94
CA ASP A 251 0.72 -15.90 -19.90
C ASP A 251 0.67 -15.33 -18.48
N LYS A 252 0.93 -14.02 -18.38
CA LYS A 252 0.69 -13.22 -17.18
C LYS A 252 -0.35 -12.17 -17.53
N VAL A 253 -1.61 -12.46 -17.21
CA VAL A 253 -2.76 -11.64 -17.63
C VAL A 253 -3.21 -10.73 -16.49
N ALA A 254 -3.39 -9.44 -16.79
CA ALA A 254 -3.98 -8.47 -15.88
C ALA A 254 -5.33 -7.98 -16.42
N ILE A 255 -6.39 -8.10 -15.62
CA ILE A 255 -7.71 -7.58 -15.95
C ILE A 255 -7.85 -6.19 -15.31
N ILE A 256 -8.08 -5.18 -16.15
CA ILE A 256 -8.24 -3.78 -15.72
C ILE A 256 -9.63 -3.25 -16.08
N GLY A 257 -10.12 -2.29 -15.29
CA GLY A 257 -11.41 -1.65 -15.51
C GLY A 257 -11.90 -0.94 -14.25
N SER A 258 -12.90 -0.08 -14.38
CA SER A 258 -13.51 0.62 -13.26
C SER A 258 -14.26 -0.32 -12.33
N ASN A 259 -14.56 0.11 -11.10
CA ASN A 259 -15.40 -0.68 -10.20
C ASN A 259 -16.79 -0.89 -10.82
N GLY A 260 -17.36 -2.08 -10.65
CA GLY A 260 -18.65 -2.45 -11.22
C GLY A 260 -18.64 -3.01 -12.64
N THR A 261 -17.50 -3.03 -13.36
CA THR A 261 -17.42 -3.55 -14.75
C THR A 261 -17.45 -5.09 -14.88
N GLY A 262 -17.82 -5.82 -13.82
CA GLY A 262 -17.90 -7.29 -13.86
C GLY A 262 -16.58 -8.06 -13.71
N LYS A 263 -15.46 -7.44 -13.33
CA LYS A 263 -14.16 -8.12 -13.16
C LYS A 263 -14.21 -9.29 -12.18
N THR A 264 -14.72 -9.05 -10.97
CA THR A 264 -14.84 -10.09 -9.92
C THR A 264 -15.82 -11.17 -10.35
N THR A 265 -16.90 -10.80 -11.05
CA THR A 265 -17.87 -11.75 -11.62
C THR A 265 -17.21 -12.67 -12.63
N LEU A 266 -16.46 -12.12 -13.60
CA LEU A 266 -15.74 -12.91 -14.59
C LEU A 266 -14.73 -13.88 -13.95
N LEU A 267 -13.91 -13.41 -13.00
CA LEU A 267 -12.95 -14.28 -12.30
C LEU A 267 -13.65 -15.40 -11.51
N ARG A 268 -14.79 -15.10 -10.88
CA ARG A 268 -15.59 -16.07 -10.14
C ARG A 268 -16.23 -17.11 -11.05
N GLU A 269 -16.74 -16.71 -12.21
CA GLU A 269 -17.32 -17.63 -13.19
C GLU A 269 -16.25 -18.53 -13.84
N ILE A 270 -15.08 -17.98 -14.14
CA ILE A 270 -13.92 -18.78 -14.59
C ILE A 270 -13.57 -19.82 -13.54
N PHE A 271 -13.42 -19.42 -12.26
CA PHE A 271 -13.07 -20.36 -11.20
C PHE A 271 -14.12 -21.45 -10.98
N LYS A 272 -15.41 -21.09 -11.02
CA LYS A 272 -16.50 -22.07 -10.86
C LYS A 272 -16.62 -23.01 -12.04
N ASN A 273 -16.22 -22.58 -13.24
CA ASN A 273 -16.26 -23.32 -14.49
C ASN A 273 -17.61 -24.03 -14.75
N ASN A 274 -18.72 -23.33 -14.49
CA ASN A 274 -20.09 -23.88 -14.60
C ASN A 274 -20.86 -23.32 -15.81
N HIS A 275 -20.18 -22.67 -16.74
CA HIS A 275 -20.79 -22.00 -17.89
C HIS A 275 -20.22 -22.56 -19.19
N ASP A 276 -21.08 -22.95 -20.14
CA ASP A 276 -20.67 -23.58 -21.42
C ASP A 276 -19.73 -22.71 -22.27
N SER A 277 -19.73 -21.40 -22.01
CA SER A 277 -18.87 -20.40 -22.67
C SER A 277 -17.44 -20.38 -22.15
N ILE A 278 -17.13 -21.10 -21.05
CA ILE A 278 -15.82 -21.10 -20.42
C ILE A 278 -15.33 -22.55 -20.38
N GLU A 279 -14.17 -22.77 -20.98
CA GLU A 279 -13.50 -24.07 -20.99
C GLU A 279 -12.14 -23.91 -20.31
N ILE A 280 -11.86 -24.77 -19.33
CA ILE A 280 -10.56 -24.87 -18.67
C ILE A 280 -10.02 -26.26 -18.94
N ASN A 281 -8.75 -26.35 -19.29
CA ASN A 281 -8.09 -27.64 -19.52
C ASN A 281 -8.06 -28.47 -18.22
N ASP A 282 -8.48 -29.74 -18.30
CA ASP A 282 -8.68 -30.65 -17.15
C ASP A 282 -7.39 -30.87 -16.32
N ASP A 283 -6.22 -30.74 -16.94
CA ASP A 283 -4.93 -30.92 -16.26
C ASP A 283 -4.50 -29.68 -15.43
N VAL A 284 -5.28 -28.59 -15.47
CA VAL A 284 -4.96 -27.33 -14.80
C VAL A 284 -5.54 -27.30 -13.39
N LYS A 285 -4.65 -27.14 -12.40
CA LYS A 285 -5.06 -26.83 -11.03
C LYS A 285 -5.36 -25.34 -10.90
N VAL A 286 -6.60 -25.00 -10.59
CA VAL A 286 -7.04 -23.61 -10.40
C VAL A 286 -7.14 -23.27 -8.92
N ALA A 287 -6.59 -22.13 -8.52
CA ALA A 287 -6.78 -21.53 -7.20
C ALA A 287 -7.39 -20.14 -7.34
N TYR A 288 -8.27 -19.76 -6.41
CA TYR A 288 -8.94 -18.47 -6.43
C TYR A 288 -8.71 -17.73 -5.11
N LEU A 289 -8.33 -16.45 -5.22
CA LEU A 289 -8.18 -15.54 -4.10
C LEU A 289 -9.23 -14.43 -4.24
N SER A 290 -10.22 -14.42 -3.34
CA SER A 290 -11.28 -13.41 -3.35
C SER A 290 -10.75 -12.05 -2.86
N GLN A 291 -11.41 -10.98 -3.32
CA GLN A 291 -11.18 -9.62 -2.83
C GLN A 291 -11.72 -9.43 -1.40
N LEU A 292 -12.74 -10.19 -0.99
CA LEU A 292 -13.35 -10.13 0.34
C LEU A 292 -12.86 -11.30 1.19
N GLN A 293 -12.10 -11.02 2.25
CA GLN A 293 -11.55 -12.04 3.15
C GLN A 293 -12.64 -12.88 3.84
N GLY A 294 -13.77 -12.26 4.19
CA GLY A 294 -14.90 -12.94 4.85
C GLY A 294 -15.69 -13.93 3.98
N GLU A 295 -15.43 -13.99 2.66
CA GLU A 295 -16.02 -15.03 1.81
C GLU A 295 -15.25 -16.35 1.86
N MET A 296 -13.97 -16.34 2.28
CA MET A 296 -13.10 -17.52 2.22
C MET A 296 -12.63 -18.02 3.58
N LEU A 297 -12.45 -17.12 4.56
CA LEU A 297 -11.98 -17.46 5.90
C LEU A 297 -13.14 -17.49 6.89
N LYS A 298 -13.12 -18.46 7.81
CA LYS A 298 -14.08 -18.49 8.92
C LYS A 298 -13.44 -17.84 10.14
N ASP A 299 -14.06 -16.76 10.63
CA ASP A 299 -13.60 -16.05 11.84
C ASP A 299 -13.51 -16.95 13.09
N SER A 300 -14.20 -18.09 13.09
CA SER A 300 -14.16 -19.08 14.17
C SER A 300 -12.93 -19.97 14.16
N ASN A 301 -12.23 -20.08 13.02
CA ASN A 301 -11.10 -20.96 12.85
C ASN A 301 -9.81 -20.26 13.30
N THR A 302 -8.86 -21.04 13.80
CA THR A 302 -7.49 -20.57 14.01
C THR A 302 -6.74 -20.47 12.68
N ILE A 303 -5.66 -19.68 12.63
CA ILE A 303 -4.81 -19.55 11.42
C ILE A 303 -4.33 -20.92 10.93
N LEU A 304 -4.04 -21.85 11.85
CA LEU A 304 -3.58 -23.20 11.50
C LEU A 304 -4.69 -24.06 10.88
N GLU A 305 -5.95 -23.81 11.23
CA GLU A 305 -7.09 -24.56 10.71
C GLU A 305 -7.53 -24.08 9.31
N GLU A 306 -7.04 -22.91 8.88
CA GLU A 306 -7.27 -22.33 7.54
C GLU A 306 -6.12 -22.60 6.55
N LEU A 307 -5.00 -23.19 7.01
CA LEU A 307 -3.82 -23.56 6.19
C LEU A 307 -3.90 -25.01 5.69
#